data_AF-A0A9P4TBN9-F1
#
_entry.id   AF-A0A9P4TBN9-F1
#
_cell.length_a   1.000
_cell.length_b   1.000
_cell.length_c   1.000
_cell.angle_alpha   90.00
_cell.angle_beta   90.00
_cell.angle_gamma   90.00
#
_symmetry.space_group_name_H-M   'P 1'
#
loop_
_entity.id
_entity.type
_entity.pdbx_description
1 polymer ?
#
loop_
_entity_poly.entity_id
_entity_poly.type
_entity_poly.pdbx_seq_one_letter_code
_entity_poly.pdbx_strand_id
1 'polypeptide(L)'
;MSPGQASALPSSLRNSIYSTLLSTGGIRNIESSLTQLLQTSGFQASLRAYITDLFRTGQATTANEAYDLAMARIRECMAEGEKETGRNGVNGDGDDAEAGDLRLPSQVVQQGSRVVKKELEKVVVIEMD
;
A
#
# COMPACT_ATOMS: atom_id res chain seq x y z
N MET A 1 -15.72 -3.79 -2.38
CA MET A 1 -16.14 -2.72 -1.44
C MET A 1 -15.41 -1.45 -1.86
N SER A 2 -16.16 -0.42 -2.26
CA SER A 2 -15.59 0.83 -2.80
C SER A 2 -15.10 1.75 -1.65
N PRO A 3 -14.03 2.52 -1.80
CA PRO A 3 -13.43 3.37 -0.76
C PRO A 3 -14.37 4.41 -0.11
N GLY A 4 -15.60 4.61 -0.62
CA GLY A 4 -16.60 5.49 -0.02
C GLY A 4 -17.29 4.98 1.25
N GLN A 5 -17.18 3.68 1.60
CA GLN A 5 -17.92 3.12 2.75
C GLN A 5 -17.25 3.34 4.12
N ALA A 6 -15.96 3.69 4.20
CA ALA A 6 -15.33 4.06 5.48
C ALA A 6 -15.93 5.36 6.08
N SER A 7 -16.50 6.21 5.21
CA SER A 7 -17.25 7.41 5.62
C SER A 7 -18.67 7.12 6.12
N ALA A 8 -19.15 5.87 6.04
CA ALA A 8 -20.47 5.47 6.50
C ALA A 8 -20.50 5.01 7.98
N LEU A 9 -19.35 4.85 8.63
CA LEU A 9 -19.28 4.52 10.06
C LEU A 9 -19.54 5.78 10.92
N PRO A 10 -20.40 5.69 11.96
CA PRO A 10 -20.56 6.77 12.94
C PRO A 10 -19.21 7.23 13.49
N SER A 11 -19.04 8.55 13.66
CA SER A 11 -17.79 9.15 14.14
C SER A 11 -17.36 8.61 15.51
N SER A 12 -18.32 8.33 16.40
CA SER A 12 -18.10 7.70 17.71
C SER A 12 -17.49 6.30 17.59
N LEU A 13 -18.03 5.46 16.70
CA LEU A 13 -17.53 4.11 16.45
C LEU A 13 -16.11 4.14 15.87
N ARG A 14 -15.86 5.04 14.92
CA ARG A 14 -14.52 5.24 14.35
C ARG A 14 -13.50 5.62 15.40
N ASN A 15 -13.84 6.57 16.28
CA ASN A 15 -12.96 6.99 17.38
C ASN A 15 -12.71 5.87 18.39
N SER A 16 -13.72 5.04 18.67
CA SER A 16 -13.57 3.86 19.53
C SER A 16 -12.61 2.84 18.91
N ILE A 17 -12.75 2.54 17.62
CA ILE A 17 -11.85 1.60 16.93
C ILE A 17 -10.41 2.12 16.97
N TYR A 18 -10.19 3.40 16.67
CA TYR A 18 -8.85 3.99 16.72
C TYR A 18 -8.24 3.95 18.12
N SER A 19 -8.99 4.32 19.16
CA SER A 19 -8.47 4.33 20.53
C SER A 19 -8.12 2.92 21.01
N THR A 20 -8.94 1.92 20.67
CA THR A 20 -8.68 0.52 21.02
C THR A 20 -7.52 -0.08 20.22
N LEU A 21 -7.41 0.18 18.92
CA LEU A 21 -6.25 -0.26 18.13
C LEU A 21 -4.95 0.39 18.61
N LEU A 22 -5.01 1.64 19.09
CA LEU A 22 -3.85 2.32 19.63
C LEU A 22 -3.44 1.71 20.98
N SER A 23 -4.38 1.46 21.89
CA SER A 23 -4.08 0.93 23.23
C SER A 23 -3.61 -0.53 23.21
N THR A 24 -4.09 -1.33 22.26
CA THR A 24 -3.70 -2.74 22.09
C THR A 24 -2.44 -2.94 21.26
N GLY A 25 -1.88 -1.86 20.69
CA GLY A 25 -0.74 -1.93 19.77
C GLY A 25 -1.08 -2.45 18.37
N GLY A 26 -2.37 -2.62 18.06
CA GLY A 26 -2.84 -3.05 16.74
C GLY A 26 -2.33 -2.16 15.60
N ILE A 27 -2.30 -0.83 15.79
CA ILE A 27 -1.74 0.10 14.78
C ILE A 27 -0.27 -0.22 14.49
N ARG A 28 0.54 -0.41 15.54
CA ARG A 28 1.97 -0.72 15.40
C ARG A 28 2.19 -2.08 14.73
N ASN A 29 1.35 -3.06 15.01
CA ASN A 29 1.39 -4.38 14.39
C ASN A 29 1.07 -4.31 12.89
N ILE A 30 0.03 -3.54 12.52
CA ILE A 30 -0.34 -3.28 11.12
C ILE A 30 0.84 -2.61 10.40
N GLU A 31 1.38 -1.53 10.97
CA GLU A 31 2.49 -0.77 10.39
C GLU A 31 3.74 -1.64 10.17
N SER A 32 4.17 -2.37 11.20
CA SER A 32 5.33 -3.26 11.14
C SER A 32 5.18 -4.32 10.06
N SER A 33 4.01 -4.97 10.01
CA SER A 33 3.74 -6.01 9.02
C SER A 33 3.67 -5.47 7.59
N LEU A 34 2.98 -4.34 7.37
CA LEU A 34 2.93 -3.70 6.05
C LEU A 34 4.32 -3.24 5.60
N THR A 35 5.12 -2.69 6.50
CA THR A 35 6.51 -2.29 6.22
C THR A 35 7.35 -3.49 5.79
N GLN A 36 7.28 -4.60 6.53
CA GLN A 36 7.97 -5.83 6.17
C GLN A 36 7.51 -6.39 4.81
N LEU A 37 6.21 -6.36 4.53
CA LEU A 37 5.66 -6.81 3.25
C LEU A 37 6.17 -5.97 2.07
N LEU A 38 6.20 -4.64 2.22
CA LEU A 38 6.73 -3.72 1.20
C LEU A 38 8.24 -3.85 1.00
N GLN A 39 8.98 -4.20 2.06
CA GLN A 39 10.42 -4.46 1.99
C GLN A 39 10.71 -5.77 1.27
N THR A 40 10.07 -6.86 1.70
CA THR A 40 10.31 -8.20 1.16
C THR A 40 9.80 -8.37 -0.26
N SER A 41 8.85 -7.54 -0.70
CA SER A 41 8.38 -7.53 -2.08
C SER A 41 9.30 -6.79 -3.05
N GLY A 42 10.35 -6.10 -2.56
CA GLY A 42 11.22 -5.26 -3.38
C GLY A 42 10.65 -3.87 -3.69
N PHE A 43 9.38 -3.59 -3.37
CA PHE A 43 8.73 -2.32 -3.68
C PHE A 43 9.48 -1.10 -3.10
N GLN A 44 9.97 -1.19 -1.85
CA GLN A 44 10.74 -0.10 -1.25
C GLN A 44 12.07 0.17 -1.99
N ALA A 45 12.70 -0.87 -2.54
CA ALA A 45 13.92 -0.71 -3.31
C ALA A 45 13.64 -0.02 -4.65
N SER A 46 12.59 -0.44 -5.36
CA SER A 46 12.15 0.19 -6.61
C SER A 46 11.77 1.66 -6.42
N LEU A 47 11.03 1.97 -5.35
CA LEU A 47 10.66 3.35 -5.00
C LEU A 47 11.89 4.20 -4.70
N ARG A 48 12.86 3.66 -3.95
CA ARG A 48 14.13 4.38 -3.68
C ARG A 48 14.91 4.65 -4.95
N ALA A 49 14.99 3.67 -5.86
CA ALA A 49 15.68 3.82 -7.14
C ALA A 49 15.03 4.93 -7.99
N TYR A 50 13.70 4.92 -8.10
CA TYR A 50 12.95 5.95 -8.81
C TYR A 50 13.17 7.35 -8.23
N ILE A 51 13.01 7.52 -6.92
CA ILE A 51 13.24 8.83 -6.26
C ILE A 51 14.68 9.30 -6.47
N THR A 52 15.65 8.39 -6.41
CA THR A 52 17.06 8.72 -6.66
C THR A 52 17.25 9.22 -8.09
N ASP A 53 16.60 8.60 -9.06
CA ASP A 53 16.68 9.05 -10.45
C ASP A 53 15.98 10.40 -10.68
N LEU A 54 14.86 10.68 -9.99
CA LEU A 54 14.21 12.01 -10.03
C LEU A 54 15.18 13.14 -9.63
N PHE A 55 15.96 12.92 -8.57
CA PHE A 55 16.96 13.90 -8.13
C PHE A 55 18.18 13.95 -9.05
N ARG A 56 18.62 12.79 -9.58
CA ARG A 56 19.78 12.71 -10.48
C ARG A 56 19.53 13.40 -11.81
N THR A 57 18.30 13.30 -12.32
CA THR A 57 17.86 13.93 -13.59
C THR A 57 17.42 15.38 -13.40
N GLY A 58 17.25 15.83 -12.16
CA GLY A 58 16.75 17.17 -11.84
C GLY A 58 15.23 17.34 -12.04
N GLN A 59 14.49 16.25 -12.25
CA GLN A 59 13.02 16.27 -12.33
C GLN A 59 12.38 16.65 -10.99
N ALA A 60 13.02 16.27 -9.88
CA ALA A 60 12.70 16.79 -8.55
C ALA A 60 13.91 17.52 -7.98
N THR A 61 13.67 18.68 -7.39
CA THR A 61 14.69 19.47 -6.67
C THR A 61 14.37 19.59 -5.17
N THR A 62 13.13 19.27 -4.78
CA THR A 62 12.68 19.25 -3.39
C THR A 62 12.04 17.92 -3.01
N ALA A 63 11.98 17.64 -1.70
CA ALA A 63 11.34 16.44 -1.19
C ALA A 63 9.83 16.37 -1.51
N ASN A 64 9.14 17.51 -1.51
CA ASN A 64 7.71 17.56 -1.85
C ASN A 64 7.47 17.25 -3.33
N GLU A 65 8.30 17.78 -4.23
CA GLU A 65 8.24 17.46 -5.66
C GLU A 65 8.47 15.96 -5.91
N ALA A 66 9.49 15.38 -5.27
CA ALA A 66 9.76 13.95 -5.38
C ALA A 66 8.60 13.09 -4.84
N TYR A 67 7.96 13.52 -3.74
CA TYR A 67 6.78 12.86 -3.20
C TYR A 67 5.61 12.89 -4.18
N ASP A 68 5.30 14.06 -4.74
CA ASP A 68 4.18 14.23 -5.67
C ASP A 68 4.39 13.42 -6.96
N LEU A 69 5.61 13.44 -7.51
CA LEU A 69 5.98 12.66 -8.70
C LEU A 69 5.95 11.15 -8.44
N ALA A 70 6.46 10.69 -7.29
CA ALA A 70 6.40 9.28 -6.91
C ALA A 70 4.96 8.81 -6.71
N MET A 71 4.12 9.61 -6.05
CA MET A 71 2.71 9.27 -5.83
C MET A 71 1.91 9.29 -7.14
N ALA A 72 2.19 10.22 -8.05
CA ALA A 72 1.61 10.22 -9.39
C ALA A 72 1.97 8.94 -10.14
N ARG A 73 3.27 8.57 -10.15
CA ARG A 73 3.74 7.36 -10.83
C ARG A 73 3.13 6.08 -10.26
N ILE A 74 3.05 5.95 -8.93
CA ILE A 74 2.39 4.81 -8.27
C ILE A 74 0.92 4.71 -8.74
N ARG A 75 0.19 5.83 -8.80
CA ARG A 75 -1.21 5.83 -9.24
C ARG A 75 -1.36 5.42 -10.71
N GLU A 76 -0.50 5.92 -11.58
CA GLU A 76 -0.45 5.55 -13.00
C GLU A 76 -0.21 4.06 -13.17
N CYS A 77 0.85 3.54 -12.56
CA CYS A 77 1.21 2.13 -12.53
C CYS A 77 0.04 1.24 -12.07
N MET A 78 -0.66 1.65 -11.01
CA MET A 78 -1.82 0.92 -10.48
C MET A 78 -3.03 0.96 -11.44
N ALA A 79 -3.26 2.07 -12.15
CA ALA A 79 -4.35 2.20 -13.13
C ALA A 79 -4.05 1.46 -14.44
N GLU A 80 -2.79 1.36 -14.85
CA GLU A 80 -2.34 0.60 -16.02
C GLU A 80 -2.53 -0.91 -15.82
N GLY A 81 -2.29 -1.42 -14.60
CA GLY A 81 -2.49 -2.83 -14.25
C GLY A 81 -3.94 -3.33 -14.34
N GLU A 82 -4.95 -2.44 -14.27
CA GLU A 82 -6.36 -2.83 -14.45
C GLU A 82 -6.74 -3.04 -15.93
N LYS A 83 -6.03 -2.37 -16.86
CA LYS A 83 -6.23 -2.53 -18.31
C LYS A 83 -5.61 -3.81 -18.87
N GLU A 84 -4.65 -4.38 -18.15
CA GLU A 84 -3.93 -5.62 -18.50
C GLU A 84 -4.54 -6.88 -17.85
N THR A 85 -5.85 -6.89 -17.57
CA THR A 85 -6.60 -8.03 -17.00
C THR A 85 -6.78 -9.21 -17.98
N GLY A 86 -5.70 -9.58 -18.69
CA GLY A 86 -5.62 -10.75 -19.55
C GLY A 86 -4.36 -11.61 -19.36
N ARG A 87 -3.42 -11.25 -18.48
CA ARG A 87 -2.18 -12.04 -18.32
C ARG A 87 -1.91 -12.39 -16.84
N ASN A 88 -2.54 -13.47 -16.39
CA ASN A 88 -1.95 -14.29 -15.34
C ASN A 88 -0.63 -14.86 -15.87
N GLY A 89 0.50 -14.27 -15.48
CA GLY A 89 1.84 -14.86 -15.64
C GLY A 89 2.62 -14.56 -14.36
N VAL A 90 2.73 -15.54 -13.45
CA VAL A 90 3.89 -16.44 -13.35
C VAL A 90 5.19 -15.67 -13.18
N ASN A 91 5.83 -15.90 -12.03
CA ASN A 91 7.23 -15.57 -11.73
C ASN A 91 8.10 -15.57 -12.99
N GLY A 92 8.45 -14.38 -13.46
CA GLY A 92 9.43 -14.16 -14.51
C GLY A 92 10.69 -13.61 -13.88
N ASP A 93 11.65 -14.49 -13.66
CA ASP A 93 13.07 -14.15 -13.60
C ASP A 93 13.41 -13.39 -14.90
N GLY A 94 13.75 -12.10 -14.78
CA GLY A 94 13.85 -11.22 -15.95
C GLY A 94 14.34 -9.82 -15.57
N ASP A 95 15.60 -9.57 -15.90
CA ASP A 95 16.49 -8.46 -15.59
C ASP A 95 16.08 -7.08 -16.16
N ASP A 96 14.79 -6.73 -16.16
CA ASP A 96 14.33 -5.42 -16.66
C ASP A 96 12.95 -5.07 -16.08
N ALA A 97 12.87 -4.93 -14.75
CA ALA A 97 11.84 -4.08 -14.19
C ALA A 97 12.21 -2.66 -14.61
N GLU A 98 11.62 -2.17 -15.72
CA GLU A 98 11.80 -0.80 -16.20
C GLU A 98 11.86 0.14 -15.00
N ALA A 99 12.95 0.89 -14.87
CA ALA A 99 13.20 1.79 -13.77
C ALA A 99 12.06 2.82 -13.66
N GLY A 100 11.00 2.46 -12.95
CA GLY A 100 9.72 3.17 -13.03
C GLY A 100 8.47 2.32 -12.83
N ASP A 101 8.53 0.98 -12.82
CA ASP A 101 7.39 0.17 -12.40
C ASP A 101 7.22 0.20 -10.87
N LEU A 102 6.32 1.08 -10.41
CA LEU A 102 5.94 1.24 -9.01
C LEU A 102 4.57 0.62 -8.72
N ARG A 103 4.22 -0.47 -9.39
CA ARG A 103 3.01 -1.25 -9.06
C ARG A 103 3.17 -1.91 -7.70
N LEU A 104 2.13 -1.79 -6.88
CA LEU A 104 2.07 -2.50 -5.61
C LEU A 104 1.82 -4.00 -5.88
N PRO A 105 2.69 -4.92 -5.42
CA PRO A 105 2.50 -6.34 -5.69
C PRO A 105 1.20 -6.86 -5.08
N SER A 106 0.45 -7.66 -5.84
CA SER A 106 -0.86 -8.20 -5.42
C SER A 106 -0.79 -8.99 -4.11
N GLN A 107 0.32 -9.70 -3.87
CA GLN A 107 0.58 -10.38 -2.61
C GLN A 107 0.62 -9.43 -1.42
N VAL A 108 1.20 -8.23 -1.57
CA VAL A 108 1.26 -7.22 -0.50
C VAL A 108 -0.15 -6.72 -0.18
N VAL A 109 -0.99 -6.50 -1.19
CA VAL A 109 -2.40 -6.10 -0.99
C VAL A 109 -3.19 -7.19 -0.26
N GLN A 110 -3.05 -8.45 -0.70
CA GLN A 110 -3.75 -9.58 -0.10
C GLN A 110 -3.28 -9.87 1.33
N GLN A 111 -1.98 -9.88 1.59
CA GLN A 111 -1.43 -10.14 2.92
C GLN A 111 -1.65 -8.94 3.85
N GLY A 112 -1.50 -7.71 3.34
CA GLY A 112 -1.75 -6.49 4.10
C GLY A 112 -3.21 -6.37 4.53
N SER A 113 -4.17 -6.65 3.64
CA SER A 113 -5.59 -6.67 4.02
C SER A 113 -5.92 -7.74 5.07
N ARG A 114 -5.28 -8.92 5.01
CA ARG A 114 -5.41 -9.95 6.05
C ARG A 114 -4.88 -9.49 7.41
N VAL A 115 -3.74 -8.79 7.43
CA VAL A 115 -3.18 -8.22 8.68
C VAL A 115 -4.14 -7.21 9.29
N VAL A 116 -4.64 -6.27 8.49
CA VAL A 116 -5.60 -5.26 8.95
C VAL A 116 -6.86 -5.94 9.49
N LYS A 117 -7.40 -6.93 8.77
CA LYS A 117 -8.57 -7.69 9.21
C LYS A 117 -8.33 -8.37 10.55
N LYS A 118 -7.19 -9.05 10.71
CA LYS A 118 -6.83 -9.77 11.94
C LYS A 118 -6.71 -8.83 13.14
N GLU A 119 -6.17 -7.63 12.97
CA GLU A 119 -6.09 -6.66 14.07
C GLU A 119 -7.46 -6.02 14.37
N LEU A 120 -8.30 -5.81 13.35
CA LEU A 120 -9.67 -5.34 13.54
C LEU A 120 -10.53 -6.37 14.28
N GLU A 121 -10.45 -7.65 13.94
CA GLU A 121 -11.19 -8.75 14.61
C GLU A 121 -10.92 -8.84 16.11
N LYS A 122 -9.80 -8.28 16.62
CA LYS A 122 -9.51 -8.23 18.05
C LYS A 122 -10.28 -7.13 18.80
N VAL A 123 -10.75 -6.12 18.08
CA VAL A 123 -11.31 -4.89 18.66
C VAL A 123 -12.76 -4.64 18.25
N VAL A 124 -13.26 -5.34 17.25
CA VAL A 124 -14.68 -5.29 16.84
C VAL A 124 -15.32 -6.67 16.92
N VAL A 125 -16.60 -6.70 17.31
CA VAL A 125 -17.47 -7.86 17.13
C VAL A 125 -18.20 -7.67 15.81
N ILE A 126 -18.06 -8.61 14.89
CA ILE A 126 -18.75 -8.60 13.61
C ILE A 126 -19.99 -9.48 13.77
N GLU A 127 -21.15 -8.88 13.98
CA GLU A 127 -22.42 -9.58 13.89
C GLU A 127 -22.76 -9.74 12.40
N MET A 128 -22.94 -10.98 11.95
CA MET A 128 -23.46 -11.28 10.62
C MET A 128 -24.95 -11.59 10.77
N ASP A 129 -25.80 -10.71 10.27
CA ASP A 129 -27.23 -11.00 10.05
C ASP A 129 -27.42 -12.00 8.90
#